data_AF-A0A2V8GFY3-F1
#
_entry.id   AF-A0A2V8GFY3-F1
#
_cell.length_a   1.000
_cell.length_b   1.000
_cell.length_c   1.000
_cell.angle_alpha   90.00
_cell.angle_beta   90.00
_cell.angle_gamma   90.00
#
_symmetry.space_group_name_H-M   'P 1'
#
loop_
_entity.id
_entity.type
_entity.pdbx_description
1 polymer ?
#
loop_
_entity_poly.entity_id
_entity_poly.type
_entity_poly.pdbx_seq_one_letter_code
_entity_poly.pdbx_strand_id
1 'polypeptide(L)'
;MRHTARMLKKRADAASGRSKPKAGRGRPPVHQETWSKVSVVLFDRQIVHLDRLATDIRGKNGKVFNRAEIIRALIDGLIDSGLDITATDSEADLRARVARRLGSVYR
;
A
#
# COMPACT_ATOMS: atom_id res chain seq x y z
N MET A 1 -11.09 59.09 -0.98
CA MET A 1 -9.93 58.25 -1.37
C MET A 1 -9.62 57.16 -0.33
N ARG A 2 -10.52 56.17 -0.13
CA ARG A 2 -10.27 55.04 0.79
C ARG A 2 -10.98 53.76 0.28
N HIS A 3 -10.56 53.24 -0.87
CA HIS A 3 -11.15 52.00 -1.41
C HIS A 3 -10.15 50.96 -1.93
N THR A 4 -8.84 51.25 -1.90
CA THR A 4 -7.81 50.37 -2.50
C THR A 4 -7.07 49.47 -1.51
N ALA A 5 -7.21 49.69 -0.19
CA ALA A 5 -6.43 48.93 0.80
C ALA A 5 -6.97 47.52 1.13
N ARG A 6 -8.25 47.22 0.85
CA ARG A 6 -8.85 45.92 1.19
C ARG A 6 -8.61 44.83 0.12
N MET A 7 -8.15 45.22 -1.07
CA MET A 7 -7.91 44.30 -2.20
C MET A 7 -6.49 43.71 -2.23
N LEU A 8 -5.55 44.29 -1.47
CA LEU A 8 -4.17 43.78 -1.38
C LEU A 8 -3.99 42.70 -0.31
N LYS A 9 -4.86 42.63 0.70
CA LYS A 9 -4.76 41.60 1.76
C LYS A 9 -5.27 40.22 1.33
N LYS A 10 -6.20 40.15 0.37
CA LYS A 10 -6.76 38.88 -0.13
C LYS A 10 -5.80 38.09 -1.05
N ARG A 11 -4.65 38.66 -1.42
CA ARG A 11 -3.63 37.98 -2.25
C ARG A 11 -2.48 37.38 -1.45
N ALA A 12 -2.31 37.75 -0.17
CA ALA A 12 -1.25 37.20 0.67
C ALA A 12 -1.64 35.84 1.30
N ASP A 13 -2.91 35.66 1.66
CA ASP A 13 -3.38 34.42 2.31
C ASP A 13 -3.54 33.24 1.33
N ALA A 14 -3.49 33.48 0.02
CA ALA A 14 -3.56 32.43 -1.00
C ALA A 14 -2.23 31.68 -1.21
N ALA A 15 -1.11 32.15 -0.62
CA ALA A 15 0.23 31.61 -0.87
C ALA A 15 0.69 30.55 0.16
N SER A 16 -0.09 30.25 1.20
CA SER A 16 0.31 29.34 2.29
C SER A 16 -0.32 27.93 2.21
N GLY A 17 -1.28 27.71 1.31
CA GLY A 17 -1.89 26.40 1.12
C GLY A 17 -1.07 25.51 0.19
N ARG A 18 0.04 24.89 0.64
CA ARG A 18 0.60 23.70 -0.03
C ARG A 18 -0.40 22.54 0.13
N SER A 19 -1.52 22.59 -0.59
CA SER A 19 -2.32 21.41 -0.85
C SER A 19 -1.44 20.46 -1.65
N LYS A 20 -1.07 19.31 -1.04
CA LYS A 20 -0.37 18.23 -1.75
C LYS A 20 -1.07 18.01 -3.10
N PRO A 21 -0.34 18.00 -4.23
CA PRO A 21 -0.97 17.82 -5.53
C PRO A 21 -1.70 16.48 -5.50
N LYS A 22 -3.03 16.53 -5.60
CA LYS A 22 -3.83 15.31 -5.80
C LYS A 22 -3.31 14.67 -7.07
N ALA A 23 -2.78 13.45 -6.98
CA ALA A 23 -2.29 12.73 -8.13
C ALA A 23 -3.42 12.64 -9.17
N GLY A 24 -3.20 13.24 -10.34
CA GLY A 24 -4.16 13.24 -11.43
C GLY A 24 -4.47 11.80 -11.87
N ARG A 25 -5.70 11.59 -12.36
CA ARG A 25 -6.14 10.30 -12.90
C ARG A 25 -5.18 9.87 -14.03
N GLY A 26 -4.51 8.72 -13.88
CA GLY A 26 -3.52 8.21 -14.83
C GLY A 26 -2.06 8.55 -14.52
N ARG A 27 -1.77 9.40 -13.53
CA ARG A 27 -0.40 9.58 -13.04
C ARG A 27 0.01 8.33 -12.24
N PRO A 28 1.16 7.70 -12.54
CA PRO A 28 1.66 6.59 -11.74
C PRO A 28 1.74 6.98 -10.26
N PRO A 29 1.50 6.04 -9.33
CA PRO A 29 1.75 6.26 -7.93
C PRO A 29 3.18 6.78 -7.71
N VAL A 30 3.31 7.89 -6.97
CA VAL A 30 4.63 8.38 -6.59
C VAL A 30 5.07 7.57 -5.38
N HIS A 31 6.07 6.73 -5.56
CA HIS A 31 6.74 6.01 -4.48
C HIS A 31 7.71 6.94 -3.76
N GLN A 32 7.82 6.81 -2.44
CA GLN A 32 8.73 7.62 -1.61
C GLN A 32 10.12 6.97 -1.45
N GLU A 33 10.29 5.78 -2.01
CA GLU A 33 11.49 4.95 -1.94
C GLU A 33 11.91 4.53 -3.35
N THR A 34 13.20 4.25 -3.54
CA THR A 34 13.74 3.66 -4.76
C THR A 34 13.08 2.31 -5.02
N TRP A 35 12.57 2.09 -6.23
CA TRP A 35 11.87 0.86 -6.60
C TRP A 35 12.37 0.33 -7.94
N SER A 36 12.26 -0.98 -8.13
CA SER A 36 12.49 -1.66 -9.40
C SER A 36 11.25 -2.46 -9.80
N LYS A 37 10.91 -2.46 -11.08
CA LYS A 37 9.78 -3.23 -11.60
C LYS A 37 10.19 -4.69 -11.78
N VAL A 38 9.50 -5.59 -11.09
CA VAL A 38 9.72 -7.05 -11.20
C VAL A 38 8.40 -7.73 -11.55
N SER A 39 8.46 -8.74 -12.41
CA SER A 39 7.31 -9.59 -12.76
C SER A 39 7.38 -10.90 -11.96
N VAL A 40 6.24 -11.31 -11.41
CA VAL A 40 6.09 -12.61 -10.72
C VAL A 40 4.92 -13.38 -11.32
N VAL A 41 5.06 -14.70 -11.40
CA VAL A 41 3.96 -15.58 -11.83
C VAL A 41 3.07 -15.88 -10.63
N LEU A 42 1.77 -15.68 -10.78
CA LEU A 42 0.76 -16.02 -9.78
C LEU A 42 -0.25 -16.97 -10.40
N PHE A 43 -0.71 -17.94 -9.62
CA PHE A 43 -1.80 -18.80 -10.01
C PHE A 43 -3.13 -18.05 -9.97
N ASP A 44 -4.08 -18.41 -10.82
CA ASP A 44 -5.41 -17.78 -10.88
C ASP A 44 -6.10 -17.73 -9.51
N ARG A 45 -6.00 -18.81 -8.74
CA ARG A 45 -6.55 -18.87 -7.38
C ARG A 45 -5.99 -17.79 -6.45
N GLN A 46 -4.70 -17.46 -6.58
CA GLN A 46 -4.05 -16.42 -5.78
C GLN A 46 -4.50 -15.04 -6.24
N ILE A 47 -4.60 -14.83 -7.55
CA ILE A 47 -5.09 -13.58 -8.13
C ILE A 47 -6.51 -13.27 -7.66
N VAL A 48 -7.42 -14.25 -7.79
CA VAL A 48 -8.82 -14.10 -7.34
C VAL A 48 -8.90 -13.83 -5.84
N HIS A 49 -8.06 -14.48 -5.03
CA HIS A 49 -8.03 -14.24 -3.58
C HIS A 49 -7.56 -12.82 -3.24
N LEU A 50 -6.49 -12.33 -3.89
CA LEU A 50 -5.98 -10.97 -3.68
C LEU A 50 -6.99 -9.90 -4.09
N ASP A 51 -7.71 -10.10 -5.20
CA ASP A 51 -8.73 -9.15 -5.67
C ASP A 51 -9.94 -9.08 -4.72
N ARG A 52 -10.35 -10.23 -4.17
CA ARG A 52 -11.38 -10.28 -3.12
C ARG A 52 -10.93 -9.55 -1.87
N LEU A 53 -9.71 -9.80 -1.40
CA LEU A 53 -9.16 -9.11 -0.23
C LEU A 53 -9.11 -7.59 -0.42
N ALA A 54 -8.68 -7.11 -1.59
CA ALA A 54 -8.69 -5.69 -1.92
C ALA A 54 -10.11 -5.09 -1.89
N THR A 55 -11.09 -5.84 -2.41
CA THR A 55 -12.50 -5.46 -2.40
C THR A 55 -13.06 -5.39 -0.98
N ASP A 56 -12.75 -6.37 -0.14
CA ASP A 56 -13.19 -6.45 1.25
C ASP A 56 -12.61 -5.30 2.09
N ILE A 57 -11.32 -4.98 1.91
CA ILE A 57 -10.67 -3.84 2.57
C ILE A 57 -11.40 -2.55 2.19
N ARG A 58 -11.67 -2.36 0.89
CA ARG A 58 -12.41 -1.20 0.40
C ARG A 58 -13.82 -1.13 0.98
N GLY A 59 -14.51 -2.26 1.09
CA GLY A 59 -15.83 -2.34 1.72
C GLY A 59 -15.79 -1.97 3.21
N LYS A 60 -14.74 -2.38 3.94
CA LYS A 60 -14.61 -2.15 5.38
C LYS A 60 -14.18 -0.73 5.75
N ASN A 61 -13.25 -0.14 5.01
CA ASN A 61 -12.64 1.14 5.42
C ASN A 61 -12.51 2.17 4.29
N GLY A 62 -13.08 1.90 3.12
CA GLY A 62 -13.05 2.80 1.96
C GLY A 62 -11.70 2.93 1.25
N LYS A 63 -10.63 2.30 1.77
CA LYS A 63 -9.29 2.39 1.19
C LYS A 63 -9.14 1.42 0.03
N VAL A 64 -8.47 1.86 -1.02
CA VAL A 64 -8.14 1.03 -2.18
C VAL A 64 -6.76 0.45 -1.99
N PHE A 65 -6.64 -0.87 -2.11
CA PHE A 65 -5.39 -1.60 -2.15
C PHE A 65 -5.25 -2.29 -3.51
N ASN A 66 -4.05 -2.31 -4.06
CA ASN A 66 -3.70 -3.13 -5.21
C ASN A 66 -2.90 -4.37 -4.79
N ARG A 67 -2.79 -5.34 -5.71
CA ARG A 67 -2.10 -6.61 -5.46
C ARG A 67 -0.65 -6.41 -4.99
N ALA A 68 0.06 -5.44 -5.56
CA ALA A 68 1.45 -5.15 -5.18
C ALA A 68 1.57 -4.54 -3.78
N GLU A 69 0.59 -3.74 -3.34
CA GLU A 69 0.55 -3.22 -1.96
C GLU A 69 0.33 -4.34 -0.95
N ILE A 70 -0.59 -5.26 -1.23
CA ILE A 70 -0.83 -6.43 -0.38
C ILE A 70 0.42 -7.32 -0.31
N ILE A 71 1.01 -7.65 -1.46
CA ILE A 71 2.20 -8.51 -1.52
C ILE A 71 3.37 -7.86 -0.78
N ARG A 72 3.65 -6.57 -1.01
CA ARG A 72 4.73 -5.87 -0.30
C ARG A 72 4.49 -5.83 1.21
N ALA A 73 3.29 -5.47 1.66
CA ALA A 73 2.99 -5.44 3.09
C ALA A 73 3.17 -6.81 3.78
N LEU A 74 2.87 -7.91 3.08
CA LEU A 74 3.12 -9.27 3.58
C LEU A 74 4.62 -9.61 3.62
N ILE A 75 5.40 -9.15 2.64
CA ILE A 75 6.86 -9.32 2.63
C ILE A 75 7.50 -8.49 3.76
N ASP A 76 7.10 -7.23 3.93
CA ASP A 76 7.59 -6.38 5.00
C ASP A 76 7.26 -6.98 6.37
N GLY A 77 6.01 -7.44 6.56
CA GLY A 77 5.61 -8.13 7.78
C GLY A 77 6.38 -9.44 8.03
N LEU A 78 6.77 -10.16 6.96
CA LEU A 78 7.64 -11.33 7.09
C LEU A 78 9.04 -10.95 7.57
N ILE A 79 9.64 -9.92 6.96
CA ILE A 79 10.97 -9.38 7.34
C ILE A 79 10.94 -8.94 8.82
N ASP A 80 9.93 -8.17 9.20
CA ASP A 80 9.79 -7.63 10.56
C ASP A 80 9.50 -8.71 11.61
N SER A 81 8.87 -9.82 11.21
CA SER A 81 8.49 -10.89 12.14
C SER A 81 9.66 -11.72 12.69
N GLY A 82 10.84 -11.62 12.06
CA GLY A 82 11.99 -12.48 12.36
C GLY A 82 11.75 -13.97 12.06
N LEU A 83 10.72 -14.32 11.27
CA LEU A 83 10.48 -15.71 10.86
C LEU A 83 11.62 -16.17 9.95
N ASP A 84 12.47 -17.06 10.47
CA ASP A 84 13.50 -17.68 9.67
C ASP A 84 12.90 -18.68 8.67
N ILE A 85 12.96 -18.32 7.39
CA ILE A 85 12.52 -19.14 6.27
C ILE A 85 13.69 -19.80 5.53
N THR A 86 14.94 -19.55 5.92
CA THR A 86 16.14 -20.02 5.20
C THR A 86 16.31 -21.53 5.28
N ALA A 87 15.82 -22.17 6.35
CA ALA A 87 15.82 -23.61 6.55
C ALA A 87 14.66 -24.33 5.81
N THR A 88 14.17 -23.77 4.71
CA THR A 88 13.02 -24.30 3.96
C THR A 88 13.46 -24.94 2.65
N ASP A 89 13.10 -26.22 2.47
CA ASP A 89 13.58 -27.01 1.33
C ASP A 89 12.62 -27.02 0.13
N SER A 90 11.41 -26.47 0.28
CA SER A 90 10.42 -26.39 -0.81
C SER A 90 9.36 -25.31 -0.58
N GLU A 91 8.70 -24.86 -1.65
CA GLU A 91 7.53 -23.97 -1.56
C GLU A 91 6.44 -24.56 -0.65
N ALA A 92 6.27 -25.89 -0.67
CA ALA A 92 5.27 -26.57 0.14
C ALA A 92 5.57 -26.53 1.63
N ASP A 93 6.84 -26.73 2.01
CA ASP A 93 7.27 -26.57 3.39
C ASP A 93 7.16 -25.11 3.83
N LEU A 94 7.54 -24.15 2.98
CA LEU A 94 7.44 -22.72 3.30
C LEU A 94 6.00 -22.32 3.60
N ARG A 95 5.09 -22.71 2.73
CA ARG A 95 3.66 -22.47 2.91
C ARG A 95 3.14 -23.12 4.19
N ALA A 96 3.56 -24.33 4.52
CA ALA A 96 3.16 -24.99 5.77
C ALA A 96 3.68 -24.27 7.01
N ARG A 97 4.94 -23.81 7.00
CA ARG A 97 5.55 -23.01 8.08
C ARG A 97 4.82 -21.69 8.28
N VAL A 98 4.60 -20.95 7.20
CA VAL A 98 3.85 -19.68 7.24
C VAL A 98 2.42 -19.91 7.75
N ALA A 99 1.72 -20.93 7.25
CA ALA A 99 0.37 -21.26 7.70
C ALA A 99 0.31 -21.61 9.19
N ARG A 100 1.28 -22.38 9.72
CA ARG A 100 1.37 -22.68 11.16
C ARG A 100 1.59 -21.41 11.97
N ARG A 101 2.49 -20.53 11.53
CA ARG A 101 2.81 -19.27 12.22
C ARG A 101 1.61 -18.33 12.26
N LEU A 102 0.89 -18.19 11.15
CA LEU A 102 -0.28 -17.32 11.03
C LEU A 102 -1.55 -17.93 11.64
N GLY A 103 -1.68 -19.26 11.64
CA GLY A 103 -2.79 -19.99 12.28
C GLY A 103 -2.67 -20.07 13.79
N SER A 104 -1.45 -19.91 14.33
CA SER A 104 -1.19 -19.72 15.76
C SER A 104 -1.49 -18.28 16.18
N VAL A 105 -2.73 -17.84 16.04
CA VAL A 105 -3.18 -16.62 16.74
C VAL A 105 -3.33 -16.97 18.21
N TYR A 106 -2.56 -16.26 19.03
CA TYR A 106 -2.68 -16.12 20.48
C TYR A 106 -4.15 -16.13 20.92
N ARG A 107 -4.46 -16.99 21.90
CA ARG A 107 -5.66 -16.87 22.73
C ARG A 107 -5.41 -15.82 23.80
#